data_AF-A0A944SZI5-F1
#
_entry.id   AF-A0A944SZI5-F1
#
_cell.length_a   1.000
_cell.length_b   1.000
_cell.length_c   1.000
_cell.angle_alpha   90.00
_cell.angle_beta   90.00
_cell.angle_gamma   90.00
#
_symmetry.space_group_name_H-M   'P 1'
#
loop_
_entity.id
_entity.type
_entity.pdbx_description
1 polymer ?
#
loop_
_entity_poly.entity_id
_entity_poly.type
_entity_poly.pdbx_seq_one_letter_code
_entity_poly.pdbx_strand_id
1 'polypeptide(L)' 'TDIEIQAKEISRIREILDGIIATHSGQDPKKVRKDTERDNYMTGAEALKYGLIDKLITKREEPVKKNK' A
#
# COMPACT_ATOMS: atom_id res chain seq x y z
N THR A 1 4.23 -22.02 -24.80
CA THR A 1 3.48 -21.16 -25.77
C THR A 1 3.44 -19.73 -25.25
N ASP A 2 3.15 -18.73 -26.08
CA ASP A 2 3.19 -17.30 -25.67
C ASP A 2 2.35 -16.98 -24.43
N ILE A 3 1.22 -17.68 -24.25
CA ILE A 3 0.35 -17.56 -23.07
C ILE A 3 1.10 -17.88 -21.77
N GLU A 4 1.96 -18.91 -21.76
CA GLU A 4 2.73 -19.27 -20.56
C GLU A 4 3.79 -18.22 -20.24
N ILE A 5 4.37 -17.58 -21.24
CA ILE A 5 5.35 -16.50 -21.06
C ILE A 5 4.66 -15.28 -20.46
N GLN A 6 3.50 -14.91 -20.98
CA GLN A 6 2.70 -13.81 -20.46
C GLN A 6 2.21 -14.09 -19.03
N ALA A 7 1.75 -15.31 -18.73
CA ALA A 7 1.32 -15.69 -17.40
C ALA A 7 2.47 -15.61 -16.36
N LYS A 8 3.69 -16.03 -16.75
CA LYS A 8 4.88 -15.90 -15.92
C LYS A 8 5.24 -14.43 -15.67
N GLU A 9 5.16 -13.60 -16.70
CA GLU A 9 5.48 -12.17 -16.56
C GLU A 9 4.46 -11.43 -15.69
N ILE A 10 3.16 -11.74 -15.83
CA ILE A 10 2.11 -11.22 -14.94
C ILE A 10 2.39 -11.61 -13.49
N SER A 11 2.79 -12.87 -13.25
CA SER A 11 3.12 -13.34 -11.89
C SER A 11 4.34 -12.61 -11.33
N ARG A 12 5.38 -12.40 -12.13
CA ARG A 12 6.59 -11.66 -11.76
C ARG A 12 6.26 -10.21 -11.38
N ILE A 13 5.44 -9.52 -12.18
CA ILE A 13 5.03 -8.14 -11.91
C ILE A 13 4.24 -8.06 -10.60
N ARG A 14 3.32 -9.01 -10.36
CA ARG A 14 2.58 -9.08 -9.08
C ARG A 14 3.50 -9.23 -7.88
N GLU A 15 4.46 -10.14 -7.92
CA GLU A 15 5.42 -10.34 -6.83
C GLU A 15 6.24 -9.08 -6.52
N ILE A 16 6.62 -8.32 -7.55
CA ILE A 16 7.33 -7.04 -7.39
C ILE A 16 6.44 -6.01 -6.70
N LEU A 17 5.18 -5.88 -7.13
CA LEU A 17 4.23 -4.94 -6.54
C LEU A 17 3.95 -5.28 -5.07
N ASP A 18 3.68 -6.55 -4.77
CA ASP A 18 3.44 -7.02 -3.40
C ASP A 18 4.66 -6.76 -2.51
N GLY A 19 5.88 -6.97 -3.04
CA GLY A 19 7.13 -6.68 -2.32
C GLY A 19 7.34 -5.19 -2.02
N ILE A 20 7.01 -4.31 -2.97
CA ILE A 20 7.09 -2.85 -2.77
C ILE A 20 6.11 -2.42 -1.68
N ILE A 21 4.86 -2.88 -1.77
CA ILE A 21 3.83 -2.54 -0.78
C ILE A 21 4.23 -3.08 0.60
N ALA A 22 4.70 -4.33 0.70
CA ALA A 22 5.16 -4.91 1.95
C ALA A 22 6.30 -4.10 2.59
N THR A 23 7.29 -3.70 1.78
CA THR A 23 8.45 -2.93 2.26
C THR A 23 8.04 -1.58 2.85
N HIS A 24 7.13 -0.85 2.19
CA HIS A 24 6.73 0.48 2.65
C HIS A 24 5.65 0.45 3.73
N SER A 25 4.78 -0.57 3.73
CA SER A 25 3.73 -0.72 4.74
C SER A 25 4.20 -1.42 6.02
N GLY A 26 5.37 -2.07 6.00
CA GLY A 26 5.86 -2.90 7.09
C GLY A 26 5.02 -4.18 7.29
N GLN A 27 4.16 -4.53 6.33
CA GLN A 27 3.34 -5.74 6.37
C GLN A 27 4.09 -6.95 5.80
N ASP A 28 3.67 -8.14 6.20
CA ASP A 28 4.19 -9.38 5.63
C ASP A 28 3.79 -9.50 4.14
N PRO A 29 4.71 -9.86 3.23
CA PRO A 29 4.42 -10.01 1.80
C PRO A 29 3.28 -10.99 1.49
N LYS A 30 3.10 -12.05 2.29
CA LYS A 30 2.00 -13.00 2.10
C LYS A 30 0.66 -12.37 2.48
N LYS A 31 0.65 -11.51 3.50
CA LYS A 31 -0.55 -10.76 3.89
C LYS A 31 -0.92 -9.77 2.80
N VAL A 32 0.05 -8.98 2.31
CA VAL A 32 -0.15 -8.06 1.19
C VAL A 32 -0.73 -8.78 -0.02
N ARG A 33 -0.15 -9.92 -0.42
CA ARG A 33 -0.63 -10.70 -1.57
C ARG A 33 -2.07 -11.20 -1.43
N LYS A 34 -2.49 -11.54 -0.21
CA LYS A 34 -3.88 -11.91 0.07
C LYS A 34 -4.80 -10.70 0.00
N ASP A 35 -4.34 -9.58 0.53
CA ASP A 35 -5.09 -8.32 0.57
C ASP A 35 -5.15 -7.64 -0.82
N THR A 36 -4.23 -7.94 -1.75
CA THR A 36 -4.18 -7.45 -3.14
C THR A 36 -4.76 -8.44 -4.16
N GLU A 37 -5.20 -9.63 -3.72
CA GLU A 37 -5.83 -10.63 -4.61
C GLU A 37 -7.15 -10.11 -5.21
N ARG A 38 -7.83 -9.25 -4.46
CA ARG A 38 -9.02 -8.49 -4.86
C ARG A 38 -8.85 -7.03 -4.50
N ASP A 39 -9.67 -6.17 -5.12
CA ASP A 39 -9.75 -4.77 -4.74
C ASP A 39 -10.09 -4.66 -3.24
N ASN A 40 -9.17 -4.07 -2.48
CA ASN A 40 -9.31 -3.85 -1.05
C ASN A 40 -9.32 -2.35 -0.77
N TYR A 41 -10.52 -1.79 -0.66
CA TYR A 41 -10.73 -0.38 -0.36
C TYR A 41 -10.56 -0.14 1.14
N MET A 42 -9.74 0.85 1.48
CA MET A 42 -9.46 1.21 2.87
C MET A 42 -9.93 2.65 3.15
N THR A 43 -10.54 2.85 4.30
CA THR A 43 -10.70 4.18 4.89
C THR A 43 -9.33 4.75 5.29
N GLY A 44 -9.25 6.06 5.51
CA GLY A 44 -7.97 6.66 5.92
C GLY A 44 -7.42 6.07 7.23
N ALA A 45 -8.29 5.71 8.18
CA ALA A 45 -7.87 5.11 9.44
C ALA A 45 -7.29 3.70 9.23
N GLU A 46 -7.89 2.93 8.31
CA GLU A 46 -7.41 1.61 7.92
C GLU A 46 -6.08 1.70 7.17
N ALA A 47 -5.94 2.66 6.24
CA ALA A 47 -4.69 2.90 5.52
C ALA A 47 -3.54 3.30 6.46
N LEU A 48 -3.83 4.11 7.48
CA LEU A 48 -2.88 4.50 8.53
C LEU A 48 -2.45 3.26 9.35
N LYS A 49 -3.42 2.43 9.76
CA LYS A 49 -3.14 1.19 10.50
C LYS A 49 -2.39 0.15 9.66
N TYR A 50 -2.66 0.12 8.36
CA TYR A 50 -1.97 -0.76 7.42
C TYR A 50 -0.52 -0.32 7.18
N GLY A 51 -0.20 0.95 7.44
CA GLY A 51 1.13 1.53 7.21
C GLY A 51 1.30 2.13 5.80
N LEU A 52 0.21 2.35 5.07
CA LEU A 52 0.26 2.98 3.73
C LEU A 52 0.41 4.50 3.80
N ILE A 53 0.01 5.11 4.91
CA ILE A 53 0.10 6.55 5.14
C ILE A 53 0.57 6.81 6.58
N ASP A 54 1.24 7.94 6.80
CA ASP A 54 1.78 8.29 8.13
C ASP A 54 0.80 9.08 9.01
N LYS A 55 -0.08 9.88 8.39
CA LYS A 55 -1.01 10.77 9.09
C LYS A 55 -2.31 10.96 8.31
N LEU A 56 -3.41 11.06 9.04
CA LEU A 56 -4.73 11.42 8.52
C LEU A 56 -5.05 12.87 8.89
N ILE A 57 -5.20 13.74 7.90
CA ILE A 57 -5.50 15.16 8.11
C ILE A 57 -7.01 15.34 8.22
N THR A 58 -7.53 15.59 9.42
CA THR A 58 -8.97 15.81 9.66
C THR A 58 -9.40 17.27 9.57
N LYS A 59 -8.45 18.19 9.79
CA LYS A 59 -8.66 19.64 9.72
C LYS A 59 -7.39 20.27 9.17
N ARG A 60 -7.55 21.38 8.45
CA ARG A 60 -6.41 22.18 8.00
C ARG A 60 -5.65 22.67 9.24
N GLU A 61 -4.38 22.33 9.36
CA GLU A 61 -3.52 22.88 10.42
C GLU A 61 -3.49 24.40 10.23
N GLU A 62 -4.00 25.15 11.22
CA GLU A 62 -3.77 26.58 11.28
C GLU A 62 -2.26 26.79 11.49
N PRO A 63 -1.61 27.71 10.75
CA PRO A 63 -0.19 27.93 10.90
C PRO A 63 0.09 28.34 12.35
N VAL A 64 0.84 27.50 13.06
CA VAL A 64 1.30 27.76 14.43
C VAL A 64 2.01 29.11 14.40
N LYS A 65 1.40 30.14 15.00
CA LYS A 65 2.05 31.43 15.23
C LYS A 65 3.29 31.16 16.08
N LYS A 66 4.47 31.14 15.45
CA LYS A 66 5.74 31.22 16.16
C LYS A 66 5.75 32.59 16.84
N ASN A 67 5.49 32.62 18.15
CA ASN A 67 5.70 33.80 18.96
C ASN A 67 7.17 34.19 18.83
N LYS A 68 7.41 35.40 18.30
CA LYS A 68 8.66 36.13 18.39
C LYS A 68 8.74 36.82 19.74
#